data_AF-A0A8B9NTH1-F1
#
_entry.id   AF-A0A8B9NTH1-F1
#
_cell.length_a   1.000
_cell.length_b   1.000
_cell.length_c   1.000
_cell.angle_alpha   90.00
_cell.angle_beta   90.00
_cell.angle_gamma   90.00
#
_symmetry.space_group_name_H-M   'P 1'
#
loop_
_entity.id
_entity.type
_entity.pdbx_description
1 polymer ?
#
loop_
_entity_poly.entity_id
_entity_poly.type
_entity_poly.pdbx_seq_one_letter_code
_entity_poly.pdbx_strand_id
1 'polypeptide(L)'
;MNTKTTLITLTTVFVVTLLLVCSGIFFPYSSDSANPKPKRVFLQHTSRRFHDLDGNLVKSDSGIWINGFDYNGISHITPHVPEINDTIRTQCEEWAPFCGLPWILPVHFMFRKNWYLPAPELLPTNPVHFKVLAKELMPWNSVRLSFEISGPSHMSLYIRPREGSTLSTWSLGDGRPIASVGGDYFVFYSHGLQATPWHFWMELTASEKHADGIVSLAIAAHYFFGEDQKSPQLYALLERLPNWTFSSGWSSTYDLFVF
;
A
#
# COMPACT_ATOMS: atom_id res chain seq x y z
N MET A 1 10.82 -39.08 38.67
CA MET A 1 9.45 -38.58 38.42
C MET A 1 8.65 -39.74 37.82
N ASN A 2 7.49 -40.07 38.39
CA ASN A 2 6.67 -41.19 37.92
C ASN A 2 5.92 -40.79 36.64
N THR A 3 6.12 -41.55 35.55
CA THR A 3 5.50 -41.31 34.24
C THR A 3 3.98 -41.14 34.32
N LYS A 4 3.31 -41.89 35.20
CA LYS A 4 1.85 -41.77 35.41
C LYS A 4 1.47 -40.40 35.98
N THR A 5 2.21 -39.92 36.98
CA THR A 5 2.00 -38.61 37.57
C THR A 5 2.23 -37.51 36.56
N THR A 6 3.32 -37.60 35.78
CA THR A 6 3.60 -36.63 34.70
C THR A 6 2.50 -36.60 33.64
N LEU A 7 1.99 -37.75 33.21
CA LEU A 7 0.92 -37.83 32.21
C LEU A 7 -0.39 -37.22 32.72
N ILE A 8 -0.77 -37.50 33.97
CA ILE A 8 -1.98 -36.93 34.59
C ILE A 8 -1.85 -35.41 34.70
N THR A 9 -0.69 -34.90 35.15
CA THR A 9 -0.47 -33.45 35.25
C THR A 9 -0.56 -32.77 33.89
N LEU A 10 0.12 -33.29 32.87
CA LEU A 10 0.10 -32.70 31.52
C LEU A 10 -1.30 -32.73 30.91
N THR A 11 -2.03 -33.84 31.07
CA THR A 11 -3.40 -33.96 30.57
C THR A 11 -4.33 -32.97 31.26
N THR A 12 -4.20 -32.82 32.58
CA THR A 12 -5.00 -31.87 33.36
C THR A 12 -4.72 -30.43 32.91
N VAL A 13 -3.44 -30.06 32.79
CA VAL A 13 -3.04 -28.73 32.30
C VAL A 13 -3.60 -28.49 30.90
N PHE A 14 -3.46 -29.45 29.98
CA PHE A 14 -4.00 -29.35 28.63
C PHE A 14 -5.52 -29.13 28.61
N VAL A 15 -6.28 -29.94 29.35
CA VAL A 15 -7.75 -29.83 29.40
C VAL A 15 -8.17 -28.48 29.98
N VAL A 16 -7.55 -28.04 31.08
CA VAL A 16 -7.84 -26.74 31.68
C VAL A 16 -7.53 -25.60 30.71
N THR A 17 -6.34 -25.60 30.10
CA THR A 17 -5.97 -24.59 29.11
C THR A 17 -6.91 -24.59 27.91
N LEU A 18 -7.29 -25.76 27.40
CA LEU A 18 -8.23 -25.89 26.28
C LEU A 18 -9.59 -25.28 26.60
N LEU A 19 -10.13 -25.55 27.79
CA LEU A 19 -11.40 -24.97 28.23
C LEU A 19 -11.33 -23.44 28.32
N LEU A 20 -10.25 -22.88 28.87
CA LEU A 20 -10.03 -21.44 28.95
C LEU A 20 -9.88 -20.78 27.57
N VAL A 21 -9.23 -21.47 26.61
CA VAL A 21 -9.15 -21.00 25.21
C VAL A 21 -10.54 -21.01 24.57
N CYS A 22 -11.29 -22.11 24.71
CA CYS A 22 -12.62 -22.25 24.11
C CYS A 22 -13.65 -21.29 24.71
N SER A 23 -13.49 -20.90 25.98
CA SER A 23 -14.35 -19.89 26.62
C SER A 23 -14.01 -18.45 26.24
N GLY A 24 -12.99 -18.23 25.39
CA GLY A 24 -12.59 -16.91 24.93
C GLY A 24 -11.82 -16.08 25.98
N ILE A 25 -11.45 -16.66 27.14
CA ILE A 25 -10.70 -15.93 28.19
C ILE A 25 -9.35 -15.45 27.66
N PHE A 26 -8.73 -16.23 26.76
CA PHE A 26 -7.48 -15.87 26.10
C PHE A 26 -7.67 -15.16 24.76
N PHE A 27 -8.86 -14.61 24.48
CA PHE A 27 -9.06 -13.80 23.29
C PHE A 27 -8.12 -12.58 23.34
N PRO A 28 -7.32 -12.34 22.28
CA PRO A 28 -6.21 -11.40 22.36
C PRO A 28 -6.66 -9.93 22.31
N TYR A 29 -7.88 -9.65 21.85
CA TYR A 29 -8.35 -8.31 21.59
C TYR A 29 -9.36 -7.80 22.62
N SER A 30 -9.41 -6.48 22.83
CA SER A 30 -10.30 -5.85 23.79
C SER A 30 -10.59 -4.41 23.40
N SER A 31 -11.87 -4.02 23.50
CA SER A 31 -12.34 -2.63 23.40
C SER A 31 -12.49 -1.95 24.76
N ASP A 32 -12.05 -2.61 25.85
CA ASP A 32 -12.07 -2.03 27.20
C ASP A 32 -11.21 -0.77 27.25
N SER A 33 -11.79 0.35 27.68
CA SER A 33 -11.09 1.63 27.77
C SER A 33 -10.00 1.63 28.84
N ALA A 34 -10.09 0.79 29.87
CA ALA A 34 -9.08 0.68 30.93
C ALA A 34 -7.88 -0.20 30.49
N ASN A 35 -8.09 -1.14 29.55
CA ASN A 35 -7.05 -2.03 29.04
C ASN A 35 -7.28 -2.37 27.56
N PRO A 36 -7.08 -1.39 26.66
CA PRO A 36 -7.36 -1.56 25.25
C PRO A 36 -6.32 -2.47 24.61
N LYS A 37 -6.79 -3.48 23.88
CA LYS A 37 -5.95 -4.40 23.09
C LYS A 37 -6.50 -4.46 21.67
N PRO A 38 -6.38 -3.39 20.88
CA PRO A 38 -7.07 -3.33 19.61
C PRO A 38 -6.38 -4.20 18.56
N LYS A 39 -7.18 -4.83 17.70
CA LYS A 39 -6.67 -5.37 16.43
C LYS A 39 -6.50 -4.24 15.43
N ARG A 40 -5.28 -4.03 14.93
CA ARG A 40 -5.01 -2.97 13.95
C ARG A 40 -5.20 -3.48 12.52
N VAL A 41 -6.04 -2.79 11.76
CA VAL A 41 -6.31 -3.09 10.35
C VAL A 41 -6.41 -1.80 9.56
N PHE A 42 -5.71 -1.73 8.42
CA PHE A 42 -5.85 -0.62 7.49
C PHE A 42 -6.68 -1.06 6.30
N LEU A 43 -7.62 -0.21 5.89
CA LEU A 43 -8.49 -0.42 4.75
C LEU A 43 -8.36 0.79 3.83
N GLN A 44 -7.93 0.56 2.61
CA GLN A 44 -7.82 1.60 1.60
C GLN A 44 -8.76 1.29 0.45
N HIS A 45 -9.78 2.11 0.21
CA HIS A 45 -10.47 2.02 -1.07
C HIS A 45 -9.53 2.62 -2.11
N THR A 46 -9.05 1.82 -3.04
CA THR A 46 -8.10 2.24 -4.07
C THR A 46 -8.67 2.06 -5.47
N SER A 47 -8.38 3.03 -6.35
CA SER A 47 -8.49 2.86 -7.79
C SER A 47 -7.10 2.92 -8.42
N ARG A 48 -6.78 1.95 -9.26
CA ARG A 48 -5.47 1.79 -9.87
C ARG A 48 -5.58 1.89 -11.37
N ARG A 49 -4.67 2.64 -11.99
CA ARG A 49 -4.60 2.85 -13.43
C ARG A 49 -3.17 2.66 -13.90
N PHE A 50 -3.02 1.95 -15.00
CA PHE A 50 -1.74 1.52 -15.53
C PHE A 50 -1.64 1.97 -16.98
N HIS A 51 -0.68 2.85 -17.27
CA HIS A 51 -0.46 3.39 -18.60
C HIS A 51 0.81 2.77 -19.22
N ASP A 52 0.78 2.52 -20.53
CA ASP A 52 1.92 2.06 -21.30
C ASP A 52 2.86 3.20 -21.73
N LEU A 53 3.84 2.89 -22.59
CA LEU A 53 4.82 3.82 -23.14
C LEU A 53 4.20 4.93 -24.00
N ASP A 54 3.08 4.62 -24.65
CA ASP A 54 2.35 5.57 -25.49
C ASP A 54 1.39 6.44 -24.65
N GLY A 55 1.31 6.17 -23.34
CA GLY A 55 0.42 6.83 -22.40
C GLY A 55 -1.02 6.29 -22.44
N ASN A 56 -1.26 5.18 -23.12
CA ASN A 56 -2.58 4.56 -23.18
C ASN A 56 -2.88 3.79 -21.90
N LEU A 57 -4.12 3.87 -21.42
CA LEU A 57 -4.59 3.06 -20.30
C LEU A 57 -4.71 1.59 -20.71
N VAL A 58 -3.82 0.73 -20.22
CA VAL A 58 -3.80 -0.71 -20.55
C VAL A 58 -4.49 -1.57 -19.50
N LYS A 59 -4.60 -1.08 -18.26
CA LYS A 59 -5.28 -1.78 -17.17
C LYS A 59 -5.81 -0.78 -16.15
N SER A 60 -6.99 -1.06 -15.61
CA SER A 60 -7.51 -0.37 -14.45
C SER A 60 -8.36 -1.32 -13.59
N ASP A 61 -8.34 -1.09 -12.29
CA ASP A 61 -9.21 -1.79 -11.34
C ASP A 61 -9.48 -0.93 -10.10
N SER A 62 -10.43 -1.36 -9.28
CA SER A 62 -10.74 -0.70 -8.02
C SER A 62 -11.23 -1.69 -6.97
N GLY A 63 -10.90 -1.41 -5.71
CA GLY A 63 -11.19 -2.30 -4.61
C GLY A 63 -10.73 -1.77 -3.27
N ILE A 64 -11.23 -2.38 -2.21
CA ILE A 64 -10.78 -2.14 -0.84
C ILE A 64 -9.59 -3.05 -0.57
N TRP A 65 -8.41 -2.45 -0.52
CA TRP A 65 -7.17 -3.10 -0.16
C TRP A 65 -6.98 -3.07 1.36
N ILE A 66 -6.76 -4.25 1.95
CA ILE A 66 -6.82 -4.48 3.39
C ILE A 66 -5.47 -5.04 3.86
N ASN A 67 -4.91 -4.39 4.88
CA ASN A 67 -3.64 -4.77 5.50
C ASN A 67 -3.86 -5.07 6.99
N GLY A 68 -3.55 -6.29 7.40
CA GLY A 68 -3.57 -6.70 8.81
C GLY A 68 -2.20 -6.51 9.45
N PHE A 69 -2.13 -5.74 10.55
CA PHE A 69 -0.86 -5.36 11.19
C PHE A 69 -0.43 -6.31 12.33
N ASP A 70 -1.12 -7.45 12.45
CA ASP A 70 -0.81 -8.49 13.44
C ASP A 70 -0.55 -9.82 12.74
N TYR A 71 0.23 -10.71 13.36
CA TYR A 71 0.57 -12.03 12.81
C TYR A 71 -0.64 -12.89 12.40
N ASN A 72 -1.77 -12.72 13.08
CA ASN A 72 -3.01 -13.46 12.78
C ASN A 72 -3.78 -12.91 11.56
N GLY A 73 -3.26 -11.90 10.85
CA GLY A 73 -3.88 -11.35 9.65
C GLY A 73 -5.31 -10.87 9.91
N ILE A 74 -6.28 -11.30 9.11
CA ILE A 74 -7.71 -10.98 9.24
C ILE A 74 -8.55 -12.09 9.91
N SER A 75 -7.93 -13.18 10.37
CA SER A 75 -8.66 -14.39 10.83
C SER A 75 -9.76 -14.12 11.87
N HIS A 76 -9.57 -13.14 12.75
CA HIS A 76 -10.54 -12.77 13.78
C HIS A 76 -11.63 -11.83 13.26
N ILE A 77 -11.43 -11.22 12.08
CA ILE A 77 -12.40 -10.36 11.39
C ILE A 77 -13.30 -11.21 10.48
N THR A 78 -12.77 -12.25 9.83
CA THR A 78 -13.52 -13.09 8.88
C THR A 78 -14.86 -13.61 9.41
N PRO A 79 -15.02 -14.05 10.66
CA PRO A 79 -16.34 -14.46 11.19
C PRO A 79 -17.39 -13.35 11.22
N HIS A 80 -16.97 -12.08 11.29
CA HIS A 80 -17.85 -10.91 11.31
C HIS A 80 -18.08 -10.32 9.91
N VAL A 81 -17.08 -10.46 9.03
CA VAL A 81 -17.11 -9.98 7.65
C VAL A 81 -16.64 -11.12 6.73
N PRO A 82 -17.51 -12.07 6.38
CA PRO A 82 -17.12 -13.31 5.69
C PRO A 82 -16.52 -13.10 4.29
N GLU A 83 -16.84 -11.99 3.62
CA GLU A 83 -16.19 -11.65 2.35
C GLU A 83 -14.70 -11.33 2.51
N ILE A 84 -14.26 -10.90 3.69
CA ILE A 84 -12.85 -10.71 4.03
C ILE A 84 -12.33 -12.05 4.54
N ASN A 85 -11.84 -12.89 3.61
CA ASN A 85 -11.30 -14.21 3.90
C ASN A 85 -10.03 -14.50 3.09
N ASP A 86 -9.48 -15.70 3.25
CA ASP A 86 -8.18 -16.04 2.67
C ASP A 86 -8.16 -16.23 1.14
N THR A 87 -9.32 -16.27 0.49
CA THR A 87 -9.45 -16.42 -0.97
C THR A 87 -9.24 -15.12 -1.74
N ILE A 88 -9.53 -13.97 -1.12
CA ILE A 88 -9.42 -12.64 -1.74
C ILE A 88 -8.02 -12.03 -1.57
N ARG A 89 -6.97 -12.85 -1.72
CA ARG A 89 -5.58 -12.38 -1.58
C ARG A 89 -5.27 -11.33 -2.65
N THR A 90 -4.60 -10.25 -2.25
CA THR A 90 -4.12 -9.24 -3.20
C THR A 90 -3.10 -9.86 -4.16
N GLN A 91 -3.30 -9.67 -5.45
CA GLN A 91 -2.34 -10.01 -6.49
C GLN A 91 -1.29 -8.89 -6.62
N CYS A 92 -0.02 -9.26 -6.69
CA CYS A 92 1.07 -8.32 -6.94
C CYS A 92 1.22 -8.10 -8.45
N GLU A 93 1.24 -6.84 -8.87
CA GLU A 93 1.66 -6.47 -10.22
C GLU A 93 3.19 -6.41 -10.24
N GLU A 94 3.84 -7.54 -10.53
CA GLU A 94 5.31 -7.71 -10.42
C GLU A 94 6.12 -6.69 -11.24
N TRP A 95 5.55 -6.18 -12.32
CA TRP A 95 6.18 -5.19 -13.20
C TRP A 95 6.02 -3.76 -12.68
N ALA A 96 5.07 -3.51 -11.77
CA ALA A 96 4.79 -2.19 -11.21
C ALA A 96 5.53 -1.99 -9.87
N PRO A 97 6.10 -0.79 -9.62
CA PRO A 97 6.72 -0.48 -8.34
C PRO A 97 5.73 -0.71 -7.18
N PHE A 98 6.23 -1.29 -6.10
CA PHE A 98 5.46 -1.65 -4.92
C PHE A 98 4.22 -2.52 -5.22
N CYS A 99 4.34 -3.47 -6.16
CA CYS A 99 3.28 -4.40 -6.55
C CYS A 99 2.02 -3.74 -7.13
N GLY A 100 2.11 -2.48 -7.59
CA GLY A 100 0.94 -1.75 -8.04
C GLY A 100 -0.01 -1.43 -6.88
N LEU A 101 0.50 -1.06 -5.71
CA LEU A 101 -0.31 -0.76 -4.53
C LEU A 101 0.09 0.59 -3.90
N PRO A 102 -0.87 1.39 -3.42
CA PRO A 102 -0.63 2.71 -2.83
C PRO A 102 -0.12 2.60 -1.38
N TRP A 103 1.11 2.14 -1.21
CA TRP A 103 1.80 2.12 0.08
C TRP A 103 2.13 3.53 0.58
N ILE A 104 1.64 3.90 1.76
CA ILE A 104 1.98 5.18 2.43
C ILE A 104 3.42 5.21 2.98
N LEU A 105 4.01 4.03 3.23
CA LEU A 105 5.38 3.88 3.75
C LEU A 105 6.05 2.70 3.03
N PRO A 106 7.38 2.69 2.86
CA PRO A 106 8.09 1.65 2.13
C PRO A 106 8.30 0.38 2.98
N VAL A 107 7.23 -0.11 3.60
CA VAL A 107 7.22 -1.22 4.57
C VAL A 107 6.57 -2.48 4.01
N HIS A 108 6.33 -2.53 2.70
CA HIS A 108 5.63 -3.63 2.03
C HIS A 108 6.25 -5.01 2.33
N PHE A 109 7.58 -5.09 2.48
CA PHE A 109 8.31 -6.30 2.83
C PHE A 109 7.94 -6.90 4.21
N MET A 110 7.33 -6.11 5.10
CA MET A 110 6.85 -6.58 6.41
C MET A 110 5.55 -7.38 6.31
N PHE A 111 4.83 -7.27 5.18
CA PHE A 111 3.52 -7.88 4.98
C PHE A 111 3.64 -9.15 4.15
N ARG A 112 3.40 -10.31 4.79
CA ARG A 112 3.37 -11.60 4.09
C ARG A 112 2.09 -11.83 3.29
N LYS A 113 1.01 -11.14 3.67
CA LYS A 113 -0.33 -11.33 3.12
C LYS A 113 -1.17 -10.07 3.29
N ASN A 114 -1.80 -9.66 2.20
CA ASN A 114 -2.80 -8.59 2.14
C ASN A 114 -4.03 -9.10 1.37
N TRP A 115 -5.15 -8.41 1.51
CA TRP A 115 -6.42 -8.79 0.91
C TRP A 115 -6.96 -7.67 0.04
N TYR A 116 -7.68 -8.03 -1.03
CA TYR A 116 -8.22 -7.08 -1.99
C TYR A 116 -9.65 -7.47 -2.31
N LEU A 117 -10.60 -6.66 -1.85
CA LEU A 117 -12.02 -6.86 -2.09
C LEU A 117 -12.46 -5.92 -3.23
N PRO A 118 -12.89 -6.42 -4.40
CA PRO A 118 -13.34 -5.56 -5.50
C PRO A 118 -14.44 -4.58 -5.07
N ALA A 119 -14.38 -3.35 -5.57
CA ALA A 119 -15.33 -2.28 -5.26
C ALA A 119 -15.45 -1.31 -6.45
N PRO A 120 -16.52 -0.49 -6.53
CA PRO A 120 -16.68 0.50 -7.60
C PRO A 120 -15.55 1.53 -7.63
N GLU A 121 -15.22 2.05 -8.82
CA GLU A 121 -14.17 3.05 -9.00
C GLU A 121 -14.40 4.32 -8.17
N LEU A 122 -13.31 4.88 -7.65
CA LEU A 122 -13.26 6.18 -6.98
C LEU A 122 -13.11 7.31 -7.99
N LEU A 123 -13.95 8.33 -7.81
CA LEU A 123 -13.88 9.58 -8.54
C LEU A 123 -13.66 10.71 -7.52
N PRO A 124 -12.43 10.90 -7.03
CA PRO A 124 -12.14 11.94 -6.04
C PRO A 124 -12.38 13.33 -6.64
N THR A 125 -12.87 14.24 -5.81
CA THR A 125 -13.15 15.63 -6.18
C THR A 125 -11.86 16.39 -6.50
N ASN A 126 -10.76 16.05 -5.81
CA ASN A 126 -9.42 16.58 -6.09
C ASN A 126 -8.50 15.48 -6.64
N PRO A 127 -8.57 15.15 -7.95
CA PRO A 127 -7.73 14.13 -8.56
C PRO A 127 -6.26 14.57 -8.66
N VAL A 128 -5.37 13.59 -8.82
CA VAL A 128 -3.97 13.87 -9.17
C VAL A 128 -3.90 14.41 -10.59
N HIS A 129 -3.17 15.51 -10.77
CA HIS A 129 -2.78 16.01 -12.08
C HIS A 129 -1.28 15.79 -12.24
N PHE A 130 -0.91 15.05 -13.29
CA PHE A 130 0.47 14.73 -13.61
C PHE A 130 0.79 15.21 -15.02
N LYS A 131 1.94 15.85 -15.19
CA LYS A 131 2.44 16.30 -16.49
C LYS A 131 3.93 16.01 -16.62
N VAL A 132 4.31 15.61 -17.83
CA VAL A 132 5.71 15.61 -18.27
C VAL A 132 6.02 17.00 -18.80
N LEU A 133 7.01 17.66 -18.21
CA LEU A 133 7.45 18.99 -18.62
C LEU A 133 8.54 18.93 -19.69
N ALA A 134 9.51 18.03 -19.53
CA ALA A 134 10.62 17.91 -20.45
C ALA A 134 11.21 16.48 -20.44
N LYS A 135 11.75 16.08 -21.60
CA LYS A 135 12.59 14.90 -21.77
C LYS A 135 13.85 15.35 -22.51
N GLU A 136 14.97 15.36 -21.81
CA GLU A 136 16.23 15.93 -22.29
C GLU A 136 17.30 14.84 -22.37
N LEU A 137 18.01 14.78 -23.49
CA LEU A 137 19.19 13.93 -23.62
C LEU A 137 20.37 14.64 -22.94
N MET A 138 20.92 13.99 -21.93
CA MET A 138 22.06 14.47 -21.16
C MET A 138 23.36 13.82 -21.67
N PRO A 139 24.54 14.35 -21.33
CA PRO A 139 25.82 13.70 -21.64
C PRO A 139 25.88 12.26 -21.13
N TRP A 140 26.76 11.44 -21.71
CA TRP A 140 27.01 10.05 -21.27
C TRP A 140 25.81 9.09 -21.38
N ASN A 141 24.92 9.32 -22.35
CA ASN A 141 23.72 8.50 -22.58
C ASN A 141 22.74 8.50 -21.40
N SER A 142 22.71 9.61 -20.65
CA SER A 142 21.72 9.88 -19.63
C SER A 142 20.48 10.54 -20.24
N VAL A 143 19.31 10.28 -19.66
CA VAL A 143 18.05 10.97 -19.99
C VAL A 143 17.52 11.64 -18.73
N ARG A 144 17.23 12.93 -18.81
CA ARG A 144 16.54 13.68 -17.75
C ARG A 144 15.07 13.80 -18.08
N LEU A 145 14.24 13.41 -17.12
CA LEU A 145 12.80 13.55 -17.18
C LEU A 145 12.37 14.55 -16.11
N SER A 146 11.62 15.57 -16.53
CA SER A 146 11.12 16.64 -15.66
C SER A 146 9.60 16.58 -15.61
N PHE A 147 9.03 16.74 -14.43
CA PHE A 147 7.62 16.50 -14.14
C PHE A 147 7.00 17.62 -13.30
N GLU A 148 5.68 17.72 -13.40
CA GLU A 148 4.81 18.50 -12.53
C GLU A 148 3.72 17.58 -11.96
N ILE A 149 3.54 17.58 -10.64
CA ILE A 149 2.45 16.87 -9.95
C ILE A 149 1.67 17.85 -9.08
N SER A 150 0.34 17.82 -9.15
CA SER A 150 -0.53 18.40 -8.13
C SER A 150 -1.63 17.41 -7.73
N GLY A 151 -2.23 17.60 -6.56
CA GLY A 151 -3.23 16.67 -6.03
C GLY A 151 -3.53 16.89 -4.55
N PRO A 152 -3.92 15.85 -3.80
CA PRO A 152 -4.21 15.96 -2.37
C PRO A 152 -2.94 16.17 -1.54
N SER A 153 -3.14 16.51 -0.27
CA SER A 153 -2.07 16.87 0.67
C SER A 153 -1.04 15.79 0.95
N HIS A 154 -1.31 14.53 0.60
CA HIS A 154 -0.41 13.40 0.83
C HIS A 154 -0.34 12.55 -0.44
N MET A 155 0.86 12.45 -1.00
CA MET A 155 1.14 11.68 -2.20
C MET A 155 2.43 10.87 -2.02
N SER A 156 2.49 9.69 -2.64
CA SER A 156 3.68 8.87 -2.72
C SER A 156 4.12 8.76 -4.17
N LEU A 157 5.41 8.97 -4.42
CA LEU A 157 6.05 8.72 -5.71
C LEU A 157 6.85 7.43 -5.62
N TYR A 158 6.64 6.54 -6.58
CA TYR A 158 7.38 5.30 -6.71
C TYR A 158 8.12 5.27 -8.04
N ILE A 159 9.41 4.93 -8.01
CA ILE A 159 10.26 4.91 -9.20
C ILE A 159 10.88 3.52 -9.29
N ARG A 160 10.70 2.86 -10.43
CA ARG A 160 11.38 1.61 -10.77
C ARG A 160 12.11 1.79 -12.09
N PRO A 161 13.45 1.93 -12.08
CA PRO A 161 14.23 1.80 -13.30
C PRO A 161 13.96 0.44 -13.94
N ARG A 162 13.79 0.43 -15.26
CA ARG A 162 13.64 -0.82 -16.02
C ARG A 162 15.00 -1.47 -16.25
N GLU A 163 14.98 -2.73 -16.70
CA GLU A 163 16.20 -3.49 -16.94
C GLU A 163 17.18 -2.73 -17.84
N GLY A 164 18.47 -2.68 -17.47
CA GLY A 164 19.49 -1.92 -18.18
C GLY A 164 19.42 -0.39 -18.01
N SER A 165 18.54 0.12 -17.14
CA SER A 165 18.48 1.52 -16.73
C SER A 165 18.79 1.67 -15.25
N THR A 166 19.36 2.81 -14.85
CA THR A 166 19.69 3.09 -13.45
C THR A 166 19.38 4.55 -13.13
N LEU A 167 18.71 4.80 -12.00
CA LEU A 167 18.49 6.15 -11.49
C LEU A 167 19.81 6.70 -10.93
N SER A 168 20.35 7.74 -11.58
CA SER A 168 21.66 8.31 -11.23
C SER A 168 21.52 9.45 -10.23
N THR A 169 20.60 10.38 -10.47
CA THR A 169 20.37 11.57 -9.63
C THR A 169 18.95 12.13 -9.81
N TRP A 170 18.52 13.01 -8.92
CA TRP A 170 17.20 13.64 -8.91
C TRP A 170 17.23 15.01 -8.24
N SER A 171 16.11 15.74 -8.32
CA SER A 171 15.91 16.99 -7.59
C SER A 171 15.16 16.82 -6.25
N LEU A 172 14.92 15.58 -5.81
CA LEU A 172 14.04 15.27 -4.68
C LEU A 172 14.74 15.20 -3.33
N GLY A 173 16.07 15.31 -3.32
CA GLY A 173 16.88 15.32 -2.13
C GLY A 173 18.36 15.34 -2.49
N ASP A 174 19.19 15.52 -1.49
CA ASP A 174 20.63 15.58 -1.66
C ASP A 174 21.23 14.17 -1.81
N GLY A 175 22.28 14.06 -2.62
CA GLY A 175 23.04 12.83 -2.80
C GLY A 175 22.42 11.84 -3.78
N ARG A 176 22.97 10.62 -3.80
CA ARG A 176 22.55 9.56 -4.72
C ARG A 176 21.26 8.90 -4.18
N PRO A 177 20.21 8.75 -5.01
CA PRO A 177 19.00 8.04 -4.60
C PRO A 177 19.31 6.62 -4.12
N ILE A 178 18.68 6.21 -3.01
CA ILE A 178 18.83 4.88 -2.43
C ILE A 178 17.52 4.10 -2.64
N ALA A 179 17.63 2.93 -3.25
CA ALA A 179 16.48 2.05 -3.45
C ALA A 179 16.07 1.38 -2.14
N SER A 180 14.76 1.16 -1.98
CA SER A 180 14.19 0.33 -0.93
C SER A 180 14.49 -1.16 -1.17
N VAL A 181 14.16 -1.99 -0.18
CA VAL A 181 14.18 -3.45 -0.33
C VAL A 181 13.29 -3.82 -1.52
N GLY A 182 13.87 -4.43 -2.56
CA GLY A 182 13.17 -4.75 -3.81
C GLY A 182 13.57 -3.89 -5.01
N GLY A 183 14.41 -2.87 -4.83
CA GLY A 183 14.96 -2.07 -5.93
C GLY A 183 14.14 -0.83 -6.32
N ASP A 184 12.96 -0.65 -5.72
CA ASP A 184 12.10 0.52 -5.96
C ASP A 184 12.55 1.71 -5.12
N TYR A 185 12.47 2.91 -5.68
CA TYR A 185 12.64 4.15 -4.93
C TYR A 185 11.28 4.66 -4.46
N PHE A 186 11.27 5.26 -3.29
CA PHE A 186 10.07 5.76 -2.63
C PHE A 186 10.29 7.18 -2.14
N VAL A 187 9.36 8.07 -2.48
CA VAL A 187 9.32 9.43 -1.94
C VAL A 187 7.91 9.69 -1.42
N PHE A 188 7.81 10.13 -0.17
CA PHE A 188 6.55 10.59 0.40
C PHE A 188 6.54 12.11 0.41
N TYR A 189 5.53 12.69 -0.22
CA TYR A 189 5.32 14.13 -0.27
C TYR A 189 4.05 14.48 0.50
N SER A 190 4.19 15.39 1.47
CA SER A 190 3.06 15.92 2.23
C SER A 190 3.14 17.43 2.31
N HIS A 191 2.00 18.11 2.24
CA HIS A 191 1.91 19.57 2.32
C HIS A 191 0.67 20.06 3.07
N GLY A 192 0.68 21.34 3.45
CA GLY A 192 -0.49 22.02 4.05
C GLY A 192 -1.59 22.33 3.03
N LEU A 193 -2.61 23.09 3.45
CA LEU A 193 -3.77 23.40 2.58
C LEU A 193 -3.41 24.16 1.29
N GLN A 194 -2.37 24.98 1.33
CA GLN A 194 -1.88 25.74 0.17
C GLN A 194 -0.50 25.21 -0.21
N ALA A 195 -0.40 24.63 -1.39
CA ALA A 195 0.87 24.26 -2.00
C ALA A 195 0.82 24.51 -3.51
N THR A 196 1.96 24.90 -4.06
CA THR A 196 2.15 24.92 -5.50
C THR A 196 2.30 23.48 -6.02
N PRO A 197 2.04 23.24 -7.31
CA PRO A 197 2.43 21.98 -7.95
C PRO A 197 3.89 21.66 -7.65
N TRP A 198 4.16 20.38 -7.42
CA TRP A 198 5.49 19.86 -7.18
C TRP A 198 6.21 19.66 -8.50
N HIS A 199 7.27 20.44 -8.71
CA HIS A 199 8.17 20.28 -9.84
C HIS A 199 9.39 19.47 -9.42
N PHE A 200 9.69 18.43 -10.18
CA PHE A 200 10.91 17.65 -9.95
C PHE A 200 11.46 17.06 -11.24
N TRP A 201 12.71 16.66 -11.19
CA TRP A 201 13.35 15.91 -12.26
C TRP A 201 14.14 14.73 -11.72
N MET A 202 14.31 13.72 -12.57
CA MET A 202 15.19 12.58 -12.35
C MET A 202 16.02 12.30 -13.60
N GLU A 203 17.23 11.82 -13.40
CA GLU A 203 18.15 11.44 -14.47
C GLU A 203 18.42 9.95 -14.41
N LEU A 204 18.27 9.28 -15.55
CA LEU A 204 18.50 7.86 -15.71
C LEU A 204 19.63 7.63 -16.70
N THR A 205 20.59 6.77 -16.35
CA THR A 205 21.60 6.26 -17.28
C THR A 205 21.07 4.96 -17.89
N ALA A 206 21.03 4.88 -19.22
CA ALA A 206 20.64 3.67 -19.95
C ALA A 206 21.82 3.15 -20.76
N SER A 207 22.03 1.84 -20.82
CA SER A 207 23.15 1.26 -21.56
C SER A 207 22.90 1.10 -23.07
N GLU A 208 21.63 1.09 -23.51
CA GLU A 208 21.22 0.84 -24.92
C GLU A 208 19.89 1.57 -25.26
N LYS A 209 19.34 1.36 -26.47
CA LYS A 209 17.98 1.81 -26.84
C LYS A 209 16.96 0.80 -26.35
N HIS A 210 16.21 1.17 -25.32
CA HIS A 210 15.20 0.29 -24.70
C HIS A 210 13.86 0.44 -25.40
N ALA A 211 13.46 -0.58 -26.16
CA ALA A 211 12.12 -0.64 -26.75
C ALA A 211 11.00 -0.64 -25.70
N ASP A 212 11.31 -1.12 -24.49
CA ASP A 212 10.36 -1.27 -23.39
C ASP A 212 10.36 -0.10 -22.37
N GLY A 213 11.04 1.01 -22.69
CA GLY A 213 11.21 2.15 -21.78
C GLY A 213 12.33 1.98 -20.75
N ILE A 214 12.68 3.10 -20.11
CA ILE A 214 13.78 3.26 -19.15
C ILE A 214 13.30 3.29 -17.70
N VAL A 215 12.05 3.68 -17.44
CA VAL A 215 11.53 3.79 -16.07
C VAL A 215 10.03 3.59 -15.99
N SER A 216 9.57 2.97 -14.91
CA SER A 216 8.16 2.95 -14.52
C SER A 216 7.98 3.88 -13.31
N LEU A 217 7.15 4.90 -13.46
CA LEU A 217 6.88 5.94 -12.46
C LEU A 217 5.43 5.82 -12.01
N ALA A 218 5.19 5.60 -10.72
CA ALA A 218 3.85 5.61 -10.17
C ALA A 218 3.65 6.71 -9.14
N ILE A 219 2.43 7.24 -9.11
CA ILE A 219 1.98 8.24 -8.16
C ILE A 219 0.78 7.66 -7.43
N ALA A 220 0.85 7.59 -6.11
CA ALA A 220 -0.31 7.33 -5.28
C ALA A 220 -0.76 8.59 -4.56
N ALA A 221 -2.04 8.89 -4.62
CA ALA A 221 -2.66 9.91 -3.79
C ALA A 221 -3.35 9.26 -2.58
N HIS A 222 -3.24 9.90 -1.42
CA HIS A 222 -3.88 9.45 -0.19
C HIS A 222 -4.82 10.55 0.33
N TYR A 223 -6.13 10.27 0.30
CA TYR A 223 -7.15 11.19 0.77
C TYR A 223 -7.38 10.98 2.26
N PHE A 224 -6.54 11.57 3.11
CA PHE A 224 -6.66 11.38 4.56
C PHE A 224 -7.75 12.22 5.23
N PHE A 225 -8.27 13.24 4.56
CA PHE A 225 -9.21 14.19 5.14
C PHE A 225 -10.22 14.68 4.09
N GLY A 226 -11.30 15.30 4.56
CA GLY A 226 -12.32 15.87 3.69
C GLY A 226 -13.29 14.83 3.11
N GLU A 227 -14.09 15.25 2.14
CA GLU A 227 -15.17 14.44 1.56
C GLU A 227 -14.65 13.23 0.79
N ASP A 228 -13.47 13.35 0.17
CA ASP A 228 -12.81 12.26 -0.53
C ASP A 228 -12.22 11.20 0.41
N GLN A 229 -12.19 11.44 1.74
CA GLN A 229 -11.52 10.54 2.69
C GLN A 229 -12.09 9.13 2.67
N LYS A 230 -13.42 8.98 2.66
CA LYS A 230 -14.06 7.67 2.75
C LYS A 230 -15.20 7.57 1.77
N SER A 231 -15.04 6.69 0.79
CA SER A 231 -16.17 6.26 -0.05
C SER A 231 -17.29 5.60 0.77
N PRO A 232 -18.54 5.57 0.25
CA PRO A 232 -19.64 4.86 0.87
C PRO A 232 -19.35 3.37 1.14
N GLN A 233 -18.66 2.69 0.23
CA GLN A 233 -18.34 1.26 0.36
C GLN A 233 -17.32 1.02 1.48
N LEU A 234 -16.30 1.87 1.56
CA LEU A 234 -15.33 1.81 2.65
C LEU A 234 -16.00 2.10 3.99
N TYR A 235 -16.84 3.12 4.06
CA TYR A 235 -17.58 3.47 5.27
C TYR A 235 -18.46 2.30 5.74
N ALA A 236 -19.26 1.73 4.84
CA ALA A 236 -20.13 0.58 5.14
C ALA A 236 -19.34 -0.66 5.60
N LEU A 237 -18.14 -0.88 5.09
CA LEU A 237 -17.28 -1.99 5.51
C LEU A 237 -16.69 -1.76 6.91
N LEU A 238 -16.26 -0.53 7.20
CA LEU A 238 -15.69 -0.16 8.51
C LEU A 238 -16.73 -0.33 9.64
N GLU A 239 -17.99 0.04 9.40
CA GLU A 239 -19.09 -0.10 10.38
C GLU A 239 -19.39 -1.55 10.78
N ARG A 240 -18.97 -2.52 9.95
CA ARG A 240 -19.17 -3.95 10.23
C ARG A 240 -18.01 -4.57 11.02
N LEU A 241 -16.93 -3.83 11.23
CA LEU A 241 -15.79 -4.33 11.99
C LEU A 241 -16.14 -4.38 13.49
N PRO A 242 -15.68 -5.40 14.23
CA PRO A 242 -15.90 -5.49 15.66
C PRO A 242 -15.34 -4.28 16.43
N ASN A 243 -15.97 -3.91 17.54
CA ASN A 243 -15.57 -2.76 18.37
C ASN A 243 -14.16 -2.84 18.98
N TRP A 244 -13.57 -4.03 19.08
CA TRP A 244 -12.19 -4.26 19.51
C TRP A 244 -11.18 -4.06 18.38
N THR A 245 -11.63 -3.66 17.18
CA THR A 245 -10.74 -3.28 16.08
C THR A 245 -10.40 -1.80 16.16
N PHE A 246 -9.13 -1.48 15.87
CA PHE A 246 -8.72 -0.14 15.50
C PHE A 246 -8.55 -0.13 13.97
N SER A 247 -9.55 0.41 13.28
CA SER A 247 -9.56 0.50 11.83
C SER A 247 -9.11 1.87 11.36
N SER A 248 -8.05 1.92 10.55
CA SER A 248 -7.69 3.13 9.80
C SER A 248 -8.16 2.98 8.36
N GLY A 249 -9.02 3.89 7.90
CA GLY A 249 -9.67 3.79 6.61
C GLY A 249 -9.58 5.08 5.81
N TRP A 250 -9.10 5.01 4.56
CA TRP A 250 -9.10 6.15 3.64
C TRP A 250 -9.20 5.73 2.16
N SER A 251 -9.51 6.68 1.28
CA SER A 251 -9.50 6.49 -0.17
C SER A 251 -8.10 6.79 -0.73
N SER A 252 -7.71 6.12 -1.81
CA SER A 252 -6.44 6.35 -2.50
C SER A 252 -6.55 6.11 -4.01
N THR A 253 -5.64 6.68 -4.77
CA THR A 253 -5.43 6.29 -6.19
C THR A 253 -4.01 5.82 -6.38
N TYR A 254 -3.77 5.08 -7.47
CA TYR A 254 -2.44 4.69 -7.94
C TYR A 254 -2.42 4.80 -9.46
N ASP A 255 -1.62 5.71 -10.00
CA ASP A 255 -1.47 5.93 -11.43
C ASP A 255 -0.02 5.63 -11.83
N LEU A 256 0.18 4.64 -12.69
CA LEU A 256 1.49 4.23 -13.21
C LEU A 256 1.67 4.69 -14.66
N PHE A 257 2.87 5.17 -14.98
CA PHE A 257 3.30 5.60 -16.31
C PHE A 257 4.66 4.99 -16.65
N VAL A 258 4.90 4.67 -17.92
CA VAL A 258 6.18 4.15 -18.42
C VAL A 258 6.81 5.16 -19.38
N PHE A 259 8.12 5.38 -19.28
CA PHE A 259 8.87 6.38 -20.06
C PHE A 259 10.15 5.84 -20.69
#